data_AF-A0A1M2YGJ5-F1
#
_entry.id   AF-A0A1M2YGJ5-F1
#
_cell.length_a   1.000
_cell.length_b   1.000
_cell.length_c   1.000
_cell.angle_alpha   90.00
_cell.angle_beta   90.00
_cell.angle_gamma   90.00
#
_symmetry.space_group_name_H-M   'P 1'
#
loop_
_entity.id
_entity.type
_entity.pdbx_description
1 polymer ?
#
loop_
_entity_poly.entity_id
_entity_poly.type
_entity_poly.pdbx_seq_one_letter_code
_entity_poly.pdbx_strand_id
1 'polypeptide(L)'
;MRIVIKTVERASNKTPTGFVKWLCEVLDLAEDNESSKALDQQILEKLIVASRLNTGITSSEIGKKEGIARSTVIYHLNRLINTGLVTKKGRKYYLRAIDVASTIKEMEYDIDREFSRIHDAAQEFDRMLIEQMREMQSKKKMQKGESRDGR
;
A
#
# COMPACT_ATOMS: atom_id res chain seq x y z
N MET A 1 2.61 -2.80 5.20
CA MET A 1 1.82 -1.90 4.35
C MET A 1 1.11 -2.75 3.31
N ARG A 2 -0.20 -2.59 3.13
CA ARG A 2 -0.97 -3.21 2.05
C ARG A 2 -1.62 -2.08 1.28
N ILE A 3 -1.31 -1.98 -0.01
CA ILE A 3 -1.91 -1.00 -0.91
C ILE A 3 -2.56 -1.80 -2.04
N VAL A 4 -3.76 -1.38 -2.41
CA VAL A 4 -4.44 -1.80 -3.64
C VAL A 4 -4.62 -0.52 -4.45
N ILE A 5 -4.29 -0.56 -5.74
CA ILE A 5 -4.46 0.57 -6.64
C ILE A 5 -5.45 0.15 -7.72
N LYS A 6 -6.60 0.81 -7.77
CA LYS A 6 -7.65 0.59 -8.77
C LYS A 6 -7.64 1.71 -9.80
N THR A 7 -7.86 1.36 -11.06
CA THR A 7 -8.14 2.35 -12.11
C THR A 7 -9.57 2.84 -11.94
N VAL A 8 -9.72 4.05 -11.41
CA VAL A 8 -11.01 4.71 -11.18
C VAL A 8 -11.03 6.04 -11.91
N GLU A 9 -12.04 6.29 -12.72
CA GLU A 9 -12.19 7.58 -13.39
C GLU A 9 -12.36 8.70 -12.38
N ARG A 10 -11.59 9.77 -12.56
CA ARG A 10 -11.73 10.96 -11.75
C ARG A 10 -12.88 11.80 -12.29
N ALA A 11 -13.86 12.10 -11.43
CA ALA A 11 -14.96 12.98 -11.78
C ALA A 11 -14.45 14.34 -12.30
N SER A 12 -15.15 14.91 -13.29
CA SER A 12 -14.77 16.14 -13.96
C SER A 12 -14.79 17.37 -13.04
N ASN A 13 -15.55 17.32 -11.94
CA ASN A 13 -15.61 18.37 -10.94
C ASN A 13 -14.40 18.30 -9.97
N LYS A 14 -13.50 19.28 -10.05
CA LYS A 14 -12.27 19.33 -9.25
C LYS A 14 -12.47 19.94 -7.86
N THR A 15 -13.30 19.34 -7.02
CA THR A 15 -13.43 19.77 -5.61
C THR A 15 -12.45 19.01 -4.69
N PRO A 16 -11.98 19.60 -3.58
CA PRO A 16 -11.14 18.90 -2.61
C PRO A 16 -11.80 17.64 -2.05
N THR A 17 -13.07 17.72 -1.63
CA THR A 17 -13.88 16.58 -1.16
C THR A 17 -14.00 15.50 -2.23
N GLY A 18 -14.29 15.88 -3.48
CA GLY A 18 -14.37 14.94 -4.60
C GLY A 18 -13.04 14.24 -4.87
N PHE A 19 -11.91 14.95 -4.72
CA PHE A 19 -10.58 14.35 -4.80
C PHE A 19 -10.32 13.35 -3.68
N VAL A 20 -10.69 13.66 -2.42
CA VAL A 20 -10.49 12.72 -1.31
C VAL A 20 -11.34 11.47 -1.50
N LYS A 21 -12.61 11.63 -1.92
CA LYS A 21 -13.47 10.49 -2.28
C LYS A 21 -12.83 9.60 -3.33
N TRP A 22 -12.41 10.19 -4.46
CA TRP A 22 -11.72 9.46 -5.53
C TRP A 22 -10.44 8.77 -5.04
N LEU A 23 -9.66 9.42 -4.18
CA LEU A 23 -8.45 8.83 -3.60
C LEU A 23 -8.77 7.61 -2.73
N CYS A 24 -9.84 7.66 -1.93
CA CYS A 24 -10.30 6.51 -1.15
C CYS A 24 -10.71 5.34 -2.05
N GLU A 25 -11.34 5.61 -3.20
CA GLU A 25 -11.73 4.58 -4.18
C GLU A 25 -10.52 3.96 -4.87
N VAL A 26 -9.57 4.79 -5.33
CA VAL A 26 -8.32 4.33 -5.97
C VAL A 26 -7.52 3.44 -5.03
N LEU A 27 -7.41 3.81 -3.76
CA LEU A 27 -6.62 3.08 -2.77
C LEU A 27 -7.36 1.92 -2.10
N ASP A 28 -8.57 1.60 -2.57
CA ASP A 28 -9.44 0.56 -2.03
C ASP A 28 -9.67 0.67 -0.51
N LEU A 29 -9.80 1.91 -0.03
CA LEU A 29 -10.09 2.20 1.37
C LEU A 29 -11.55 1.92 1.71
N ALA A 30 -12.39 1.70 0.72
CA ALA A 30 -13.81 1.46 0.89
C ALA A 30 -14.10 0.00 1.27
N GLU A 31 -14.80 -0.24 2.39
CA GLU A 31 -15.56 -1.49 2.54
C GLU A 31 -16.79 -1.49 1.62
N ASP A 32 -17.45 -2.64 1.46
CA ASP A 32 -18.62 -2.79 0.60
C ASP A 32 -19.83 -1.94 1.05
N ASN A 33 -19.85 -1.45 2.30
CA ASN A 33 -20.94 -0.63 2.83
C ASN A 33 -20.64 0.88 2.73
N GLU A 34 -21.66 1.65 2.33
CA GLU A 34 -21.52 3.09 2.03
C GLU A 34 -21.15 3.94 3.26
N SER A 35 -21.61 3.55 4.46
CA SER A 35 -21.33 4.27 5.70
C SER A 35 -19.85 4.22 6.09
N SER A 36 -19.21 3.07 5.89
CA SER A 36 -17.79 2.83 6.15
C SER A 36 -16.92 3.67 5.20
N LYS A 37 -17.29 3.72 3.90
CA LYS A 37 -16.61 4.58 2.91
C LYS A 37 -16.68 6.06 3.27
N ALA A 38 -17.87 6.54 3.64
CA ALA A 38 -18.06 7.93 4.05
C ALA A 38 -17.22 8.26 5.29
N LEU A 39 -17.09 7.32 6.23
CA LEU A 39 -16.28 7.51 7.44
C LEU A 39 -14.78 7.57 7.13
N ASP A 40 -14.26 6.69 6.27
CA ASP A 40 -12.86 6.76 5.83
C ASP A 40 -12.54 8.10 5.15
N GLN A 41 -13.43 8.56 4.26
CA GLN A 41 -13.31 9.87 3.62
C GLN A 41 -13.26 11.00 4.66
N GLN A 42 -14.22 11.04 5.59
CA GLN A 42 -14.30 12.08 6.62
C GLN A 42 -13.09 12.09 7.54
N ILE A 43 -12.59 10.92 7.95
CA ILE A 43 -11.39 10.79 8.78
C ILE A 43 -10.18 11.35 8.02
N LEU A 44 -10.03 10.98 6.75
CA LEU A 44 -8.92 11.44 5.93
C LEU A 44 -8.96 12.95 5.70
N GLU A 45 -10.12 13.53 5.40
CA GLU A 45 -10.31 14.98 5.26
C GLU A 45 -9.86 15.73 6.52
N LYS A 46 -10.25 15.24 7.71
CA LYS A 46 -9.82 15.84 8.98
C LYS A 46 -8.31 15.78 9.17
N LEU A 47 -7.69 14.64 8.87
CA LEU A 47 -6.24 14.47 8.99
C LEU A 47 -5.48 15.37 8.00
N ILE A 48 -5.99 15.56 6.78
CA ILE A 48 -5.43 16.49 5.80
C ILE A 48 -5.44 17.92 6.34
N VAL A 49 -6.58 18.37 6.88
CA VAL A 49 -6.71 19.70 7.48
C VAL A 49 -5.79 19.87 8.67
N ALA A 50 -5.74 18.90 9.59
CA ALA A 50 -4.87 18.96 10.76
C ALA A 50 -3.39 18.96 10.40
N SER A 51 -2.98 18.21 9.36
CA SER A 51 -1.60 18.16 8.87
C SER A 51 -1.13 19.52 8.35
N ARG A 52 -1.99 20.27 7.64
CA ARG A 52 -1.70 21.65 7.21
C ARG A 52 -1.45 22.61 8.38
N LEU A 53 -2.02 22.31 9.55
CA LEU A 53 -1.79 23.06 10.78
C LEU A 53 -0.63 22.50 11.62
N ASN A 54 0.12 21.51 11.11
CA ASN A 54 1.15 20.76 11.85
C ASN A 54 0.63 20.15 13.15
N THR A 55 -0.62 19.70 13.14
CA THR A 55 -1.27 19.06 14.29
C THR A 55 -1.72 17.65 13.94
N GLY A 56 -1.79 16.79 14.96
CA GLY A 56 -2.39 15.46 14.84
C GLY A 56 -3.67 15.37 15.64
N ILE A 57 -4.51 14.40 15.28
CA ILE A 57 -5.84 14.19 15.87
C ILE A 57 -5.86 12.85 16.60
N THR A 58 -6.48 12.78 17.77
CA THR A 58 -6.72 11.54 18.51
C THR A 58 -8.01 10.86 18.04
N SER A 59 -8.12 9.54 18.23
CA SER A 59 -9.36 8.81 17.90
C SER A 59 -10.58 9.26 18.70
N SER A 60 -10.39 9.86 19.89
CA SER A 60 -11.50 10.44 20.66
C SER A 60 -12.01 11.74 20.06
N GLU A 61 -11.12 12.61 19.56
CA GLU A 61 -11.52 13.87 18.93
C GLU A 61 -12.30 13.61 17.64
N ILE A 62 -11.90 12.57 16.88
CA ILE A 62 -12.64 12.13 15.69
C ILE A 62 -14.01 11.56 16.08
N GLY A 63 -14.08 10.63 17.04
CA GLY A 63 -15.33 9.96 17.40
C GLY A 63 -16.37 10.85 18.05
N LYS A 64 -15.96 11.76 18.96
CA LYS A 64 -16.88 12.69 19.65
C LYS A 64 -17.62 13.61 18.69
N LYS A 65 -16.95 14.05 17.62
CA LYS A 65 -17.51 15.00 16.65
C LYS A 65 -18.61 14.37 15.78
N GLU A 66 -18.54 13.06 15.57
CA GLU A 66 -19.42 12.33 14.64
C GLU A 66 -20.41 11.39 15.33
N GLY A 67 -20.39 11.30 16.67
CA GLY A 67 -21.21 10.33 17.41
C GLY A 67 -20.79 8.88 17.20
N ILE A 68 -19.55 8.65 16.76
CA ILE A 68 -19.04 7.33 16.38
C ILE A 68 -18.25 6.73 17.54
N ALA A 69 -18.45 5.43 17.77
CA ALA A 69 -17.70 4.69 18.76
C ALA A 69 -16.19 4.80 18.50
N ARG A 70 -15.41 5.07 19.56
CA ARG A 70 -13.95 5.20 19.47
C ARG A 70 -13.30 3.95 18.86
N SER A 71 -13.83 2.76 19.13
CA SER A 71 -13.37 1.49 18.56
C SER A 71 -13.50 1.48 17.03
N THR A 72 -14.63 1.91 16.49
CA THR A 72 -14.87 2.05 15.04
C THR A 72 -13.88 3.01 14.42
N VAL A 73 -13.68 4.19 15.01
CA VAL A 73 -12.68 5.15 14.52
C VAL A 73 -11.26 4.55 14.49
N ILE A 74 -10.88 3.82 15.54
CA ILE A 74 -9.56 3.16 15.58
C ILE A 74 -9.43 2.12 14.48
N TYR A 75 -10.49 1.36 14.18
CA TYR A 75 -10.51 0.40 13.08
C TYR A 75 -10.19 1.06 11.74
N HIS A 76 -10.89 2.16 11.40
CA HIS A 76 -10.64 2.92 10.17
C HIS A 76 -9.23 3.53 10.13
N LEU A 77 -8.78 4.14 11.23
CA LEU A 77 -7.43 4.69 11.32
C LEU A 77 -6.35 3.61 11.10
N ASN A 78 -6.54 2.39 11.61
CA ASN A 78 -5.60 1.30 11.38
C ASN A 78 -5.58 0.89 9.90
N ARG A 79 -6.71 0.91 9.19
CA ARG A 79 -6.76 0.67 7.75
C ARG A 79 -6.00 1.76 6.98
N LEU A 80 -6.22 3.03 7.31
CA LEU A 80 -5.48 4.15 6.71
C LEU A 80 -3.97 4.12 7.02
N ILE A 81 -3.58 3.59 8.18
CA ILE A 81 -2.16 3.33 8.50
C ILE A 81 -1.62 2.21 7.61
N ASN A 82 -2.39 1.13 7.45
CA ASN A 82 -1.96 -0.02 6.66
C ASN A 82 -1.74 0.33 5.18
N THR A 83 -2.44 1.34 4.65
CA THR A 83 -2.22 1.84 3.29
C THR A 83 -1.06 2.81 3.15
N GLY A 84 -0.45 3.25 4.26
CA GLY A 84 0.66 4.19 4.23
C GLY A 84 0.24 5.66 4.11
N LEU A 85 -1.06 5.98 4.10
CA LEU A 85 -1.55 7.37 4.11
C LEU A 85 -1.36 8.05 5.46
N VAL A 86 -1.56 7.29 6.54
CA VAL A 86 -1.62 7.81 7.91
C VAL A 86 -0.51 7.23 8.76
N THR A 87 0.04 8.04 9.65
CA THR A 87 1.00 7.60 10.67
C THR A 87 0.47 7.92 12.06
N LYS A 88 0.91 7.14 13.05
CA LYS A 88 0.56 7.35 14.46
C LYS A 88 1.81 7.74 15.23
N LYS A 89 1.74 8.85 15.97
CA LYS A 89 2.79 9.28 16.93
C LYS A 89 2.16 9.46 18.29
N GLY A 90 2.49 8.55 19.22
CA GLY A 90 1.85 8.48 20.53
C GLY A 90 0.34 8.24 20.42
N ARG A 91 -0.47 9.18 20.94
CA ARG A 91 -1.94 9.09 20.93
C ARG A 91 -2.60 9.77 19.72
N LYS A 92 -1.80 10.44 18.89
CA LYS A 92 -2.27 11.25 17.75
C LYS A 92 -1.95 10.56 16.43
N TYR A 93 -2.83 10.80 15.48
CA TYR A 93 -2.77 10.34 14.10
C TYR A 93 -2.51 11.54 13.20
N TYR A 94 -1.71 11.33 12.16
CA TYR A 94 -1.25 12.34 11.24
C TYR A 94 -1.36 11.81 9.82
N LEU A 95 -1.62 12.70 8.86
CA LEU A 95 -1.24 12.39 7.49
C LEU A 95 0.28 12.12 7.46
N ARG A 96 0.73 11.18 6.62
CA ARG A 96 2.14 10.77 6.58
C ARG A 96 3.10 11.92 6.31
N ALA A 97 2.71 12.86 5.45
CA ALA A 97 3.43 14.11 5.21
C ALA A 97 2.54 15.34 5.48
N ILE A 98 3.10 16.54 5.29
CA ILE A 98 2.40 17.81 5.51
C ILE A 98 1.20 18.00 4.57
N ASP A 99 1.20 17.32 3.43
CA ASP A 99 0.09 17.30 2.48
C ASP A 99 -0.02 16.02 1.68
N VAL A 100 -1.13 15.93 0.93
CA VAL A 100 -1.47 14.74 0.16
C VAL A 100 -0.46 14.49 -0.95
N ALA A 101 -0.01 15.53 -1.66
CA ALA A 101 0.96 15.37 -2.75
C ALA A 101 2.26 14.75 -2.23
N SER A 102 2.79 15.28 -1.12
CA SER A 102 3.99 14.74 -0.47
C SER A 102 3.74 13.33 0.07
N THR A 103 2.55 13.06 0.63
CA THR A 103 2.18 11.72 1.11
C THR A 103 2.16 10.69 -0.01
N ILE A 104 1.59 11.03 -1.16
CA ILE A 104 1.57 10.16 -2.34
C ILE A 104 2.98 9.94 -2.87
N LYS A 105 3.84 10.97 -2.87
CA LYS A 105 5.25 10.82 -3.29
C LYS A 105 6.02 9.87 -2.36
N GLU A 106 5.79 9.95 -1.05
CA GLU A 106 6.39 9.02 -0.10
C GLU A 106 5.90 7.59 -0.30
N MET A 107 4.62 7.40 -0.62
CA MET A 107 4.08 6.08 -0.95
C MET A 107 4.66 5.54 -2.26
N GLU A 108 4.85 6.38 -3.28
CA GLU A 108 5.52 6.03 -4.54
C GLU A 108 6.94 5.53 -4.27
N TYR A 109 7.73 6.25 -3.46
CA TYR A 109 9.08 5.81 -3.10
C TYR A 109 9.13 4.48 -2.34
N ASP A 110 8.16 4.20 -1.47
CA ASP A 110 8.08 2.90 -0.82
C ASP A 110 7.81 1.78 -1.83
N ILE A 111 6.87 2.02 -2.75
CA ILE A 111 6.50 1.07 -3.79
C ILE A 111 7.70 0.78 -4.69
N ASP A 112 8.38 1.82 -5.19
CA ASP A 112 9.55 1.69 -6.08
C ASP A 112 10.70 0.93 -5.41
N ARG A 113 10.93 1.17 -4.12
CA ARG A 113 11.94 0.46 -3.33
C ARG A 113 11.63 -1.02 -3.23
N GLU A 114 10.39 -1.38 -2.93
CA GLU A 114 9.99 -2.78 -2.82
C GLU A 114 10.00 -3.47 -4.19
N PHE A 115 9.56 -2.79 -5.26
CA PHE A 115 9.65 -3.35 -6.61
C PHE A 115 11.09 -3.60 -7.06
N SER A 116 12.02 -2.68 -6.74
CA SER A 116 13.43 -2.86 -7.06
C SER A 116 14.00 -4.11 -6.36
N ARG A 117 13.69 -4.28 -5.06
CA ARG A 117 14.08 -5.48 -4.29
C ARG A 117 13.51 -6.78 -4.88
N ILE A 118 12.24 -6.76 -5.30
CA ILE A 118 11.58 -7.92 -5.92
C ILE A 118 12.23 -8.24 -7.28
N HIS A 119 12.51 -7.21 -8.08
CA HIS A 119 13.14 -7.36 -9.39
C HIS A 119 14.54 -7.96 -9.26
N ASP A 120 15.36 -7.48 -8.33
CA ASP A 120 16.71 -8.01 -8.10
C ASP A 120 16.66 -9.49 -7.68
N ALA A 121 15.74 -9.85 -6.79
CA ALA A 121 15.52 -11.23 -6.37
C ALA A 121 15.03 -12.13 -7.52
N ALA A 122 14.17 -11.61 -8.40
CA ALA A 122 13.71 -12.35 -9.58
C ALA A 122 14.86 -12.62 -10.56
N GLN A 123 15.73 -11.63 -10.78
CA GLN A 123 16.92 -11.81 -11.62
C GLN A 123 17.90 -12.84 -11.04
N GLU A 124 18.06 -12.87 -9.71
CA GLU A 124 18.85 -13.89 -9.03
C GLU A 124 18.24 -15.29 -9.22
N PHE A 125 16.93 -15.40 -9.02
CA PHE A 125 16.19 -16.64 -9.27
C PHE A 125 16.38 -17.17 -10.70
N ASP A 126 16.27 -16.31 -11.71
CA ASP A 126 16.46 -16.68 -13.11
C ASP A 126 17.88 -17.23 -13.37
N ARG A 127 18.90 -16.61 -12.78
CA ARG A 127 20.30 -17.08 -12.88
C ARG A 127 20.46 -18.46 -12.27
N MET A 128 19.94 -18.67 -11.05
CA MET A 128 19.99 -19.96 -10.36
C MET A 128 19.29 -21.05 -11.18
N LEU A 129 18.14 -20.74 -11.79
CA LEU A 129 17.40 -21.70 -12.60
C LEU A 129 18.20 -22.14 -13.84
N ILE A 130 18.85 -21.19 -14.53
CA ILE A 130 19.70 -21.48 -15.69
C ILE A 130 20.89 -22.37 -15.29
N GLU A 131 21.55 -22.08 -14.18
CA GLU A 131 22.67 -22.87 -13.67
C GLU A 131 22.25 -24.30 -13.35
N GLN A 132 21.14 -24.48 -12.62
CA GLN A 132 20.58 -25.80 -12.33
C GLN A 132 20.23 -26.59 -13.61
N MET A 133 19.65 -25.92 -14.62
CA MET A 133 19.35 -26.57 -15.90
C MET A 133 20.63 -27.04 -16.62
N ARG A 134 21.70 -26.23 -16.61
CA ARG A 134 22.99 -26.61 -17.20
C ARG A 134 23.60 -27.82 -16.50
N GLU A 135 23.58 -27.86 -15.17
CA GLU A 135 24.08 -29.00 -14.40
C GLU A 135 23.31 -30.29 -14.71
N MET A 136 21.98 -30.22 -14.79
CA MET A 136 21.14 -31.37 -15.15
C MET A 136 21.46 -31.91 -16.54
N GLN A 137 21.74 -31.04 -17.52
CA GLN A 137 22.12 -31.45 -18.86
C GLN A 137 23.50 -32.10 -18.92
N SER A 138 24.47 -31.56 -18.18
CA SER A 138 25.82 -32.14 -18.09
C SER A 138 25.80 -33.55 -17.48
N LYS A 139 25.04 -33.75 -16.39
CA LYS A 139 24.85 -35.08 -15.77
C LYS A 139 24.22 -36.09 -16.72
N LYS A 140 23.20 -35.68 -17.50
CA LYS A 140 22.56 -36.54 -18.53
C LYS A 140 23.50 -36.94 -19.66
N LYS A 141 24.46 -36.08 -20.05
CA LYS A 141 25.45 -36.39 -21.09
C LYS A 141 26.51 -37.40 -20.61
N MET A 142 26.99 -37.29 -19.36
CA MET A 142 27.95 -38.26 -18.79
C MET A 142 27.35 -39.67 -18.69
N GLN A 143 26.11 -39.81 -18.22
CA GLN A 143 25.44 -41.12 -18.13
C GLN A 143 25.20 -41.79 -19.49
N LYS A 144 25.03 -41.02 -20.59
CA LYS A 144 24.89 -41.57 -21.95
C LYS A 144 26.22 -41.94 -22.60
N GLY A 145 27.32 -41.33 -22.19
CA GLY A 145 28.68 -41.62 -22.70
C GLY A 145 29.21 -42.95 -22.19
N GLU A 146 29.05 -43.23 -20.88
CA GLU A 146 29.52 -44.48 -20.25
C GLU A 146 28.78 -45.73 -20.75
N SER A 147 27.56 -45.59 -21.29
CA SER A 147 26.80 -46.72 -21.86
C SER A 147 27.26 -47.18 -23.26
N ARG A 148 28.15 -46.43 -23.93
CA ARG A 148 28.60 -46.74 -25.30
C ARG A 148 30.00 -47.38 -25.36
N ASP A 149 30.79 -47.29 -24.30
CA ASP A 149 32.18 -47.79 -24.27
C ASP A 149 32.31 -49.17 -23.58
N GLY A 150 31.18 -49.79 -23.25
CA GLY A 150 31.10 -51.10 -22.58
C GLY A 150 30.54 -52.23 -23.44
N ARG A 151 30.61 -52.14 -24.77
CA ARG A 151 30.20 -53.22 -25.70
C ARG A 151 31.29 -53.54 -26.71
#